data_AF-A0A520GEA8-F1
#
_entry.id   AF-A0A520GEA8-F1
#
_cell.length_a   1.000
_cell.length_b   1.000
_cell.length_c   1.000
_cell.angle_alpha   90.00
_cell.angle_beta   90.00
_cell.angle_gamma   90.00
#
_symmetry.space_group_name_H-M   'P 1'
#
loop_
_entity.id
_entity.type
_entity.pdbx_description
1 polymer ?
#
loop_
_entity_poly.entity_id
_entity_poly.type
_entity_poly.pdbx_seq_one_letter_code
_entity_poly.pdbx_strand_id
1 'polypeptide(L)'
;MKRDAIRLLKKTLRAGGDAQASPQQAQEARTAALALLERSVAMKHDRLAIQRLLDAVRLEAPVEPALWAHCEAAAARLPGPVRPQMLQLLRHQSAQRASHGSHVADR
;
A
#
# COMPACT_ATOMS: atom_id res chain seq x y z
N MET A 1 -6.83 4.79 16.82
CA MET A 1 -6.15 5.95 16.18
C MET A 1 -7.10 7.14 16.08
N LYS A 2 -6.69 8.34 16.53
CA LYS A 2 -7.51 9.57 16.55
C LYS A 2 -7.63 10.20 15.14
N ARG A 3 -8.64 11.06 14.91
CA ARG A 3 -8.91 11.68 13.59
C ARG A 3 -7.75 12.52 13.05
N ASP A 4 -7.05 13.25 13.92
CA ASP A 4 -5.93 14.10 13.50
C ASP A 4 -4.71 13.29 13.05
N ALA A 5 -4.48 12.13 13.69
CA ALA A 5 -3.48 11.18 13.21
C ALA A 5 -3.82 10.67 11.80
N ILE A 6 -5.11 10.41 11.49
CA ILE A 6 -5.52 9.99 10.13
C ILE A 6 -5.26 11.10 9.11
N ARG A 7 -5.57 12.34 9.48
CA ARG A 7 -5.31 13.51 8.63
C ARG A 7 -3.83 13.68 8.35
N LEU A 8 -2.98 13.54 9.38
CA LEU A 8 -1.53 13.61 9.24
C LEU A 8 -1.02 12.52 8.29
N LEU A 9 -1.38 11.25 8.51
CA LEU A 9 -0.95 10.15 7.62
C LEU A 9 -1.38 10.37 6.17
N LYS A 10 -2.60 10.86 5.93
CA LYS A 10 -3.06 11.20 4.57
C LYS A 10 -2.24 12.33 3.95
N LYS A 11 -1.79 13.30 4.74
CA LYS A 11 -0.93 14.41 4.28
C LYS A 11 0.46 13.88 3.93
N THR A 12 1.06 13.08 4.80
CA THR A 12 2.36 12.42 4.59
C THR A 12 2.35 11.56 3.32
N LEU A 13 1.30 10.75 3.12
CA LEU A 13 1.14 9.92 1.93
C LEU A 13 1.13 10.74 0.63
N ARG A 14 0.48 11.91 0.64
CA ARG A 14 0.47 12.81 -0.53
C ARG A 14 1.83 13.44 -0.77
N ALA A 15 2.51 13.88 0.28
CA ALA A 15 3.81 14.54 0.17
C ALA A 15 4.90 13.60 -0.37
N GLY A 16 4.94 12.34 0.07
CA GLY A 16 5.93 11.37 -0.43
C GLY A 16 5.55 10.68 -1.74
N GLY A 17 4.37 10.97 -2.30
CA GLY A 17 3.98 10.52 -3.65
C GLY A 17 4.32 11.53 -4.75
N ASP A 18 4.89 12.68 -4.39
CA ASP A 18 5.37 13.69 -5.33
C ASP A 18 6.66 13.22 -6.01
N ALA A 19 6.85 13.53 -7.29
CA ALA A 19 8.06 13.19 -8.04
C ALA A 19 9.32 13.86 -7.45
N GLN A 20 9.15 14.95 -6.70
CA GLN A 20 10.23 15.68 -6.02
C GLN A 20 10.38 15.32 -4.53
N ALA A 21 9.71 14.27 -4.05
CA ALA A 21 9.81 13.85 -2.67
C ALA A 21 11.25 13.42 -2.32
N SER A 22 11.75 13.87 -1.18
CA SER A 22 13.03 13.39 -0.66
C SER A 22 12.95 11.91 -0.29
N PRO A 23 14.09 11.18 -0.22
CA PRO A 23 14.10 9.79 0.22
C PRO A 23 13.43 9.58 1.59
N GLN A 24 13.59 10.55 2.50
CA GLN A 24 12.93 10.52 3.81
C GLN A 24 11.40 10.65 3.67
N GLN A 25 10.91 11.60 2.86
CA GLN A 25 9.48 11.78 2.63
C GLN A 25 8.85 10.55 1.95
N ALA A 26 9.57 9.92 1.03
CA ALA A 26 9.16 8.67 0.40
C ALA A 26 9.03 7.54 1.44
N GLN A 27 10.01 7.40 2.34
CA GLN A 27 9.96 6.40 3.42
C GLN A 27 8.80 6.67 4.39
N GLU A 28 8.61 7.91 4.83
CA GLU A 28 7.49 8.30 5.69
C GLU A 28 6.13 8.04 5.02
N ALA A 29 6.03 8.25 3.70
CA ALA A 29 4.82 7.94 2.94
C ALA A 29 4.55 6.44 2.84
N ARG A 30 5.58 5.60 2.68
CA ARG A 30 5.45 4.13 2.73
C ARG A 30 4.89 3.69 4.07
N THR A 31 5.47 4.16 5.17
CA THR A 31 4.98 3.87 6.53
C THR A 31 3.54 4.35 6.73
N ALA A 32 3.21 5.56 6.25
CA ALA A 32 1.86 6.10 6.36
C ALA A 32 0.83 5.29 5.55
N ALA A 33 1.21 4.80 4.36
CA ALA A 33 0.35 3.95 3.53
C ALA A 33 0.03 2.62 4.22
N LEU A 34 1.03 1.96 4.82
CA LEU A 34 0.84 0.72 5.58
C LEU A 34 -0.09 0.93 6.78
N ALA A 35 0.16 1.95 7.59
CA ALA A 35 -0.67 2.24 8.76
C ALA A 35 -2.15 2.56 8.38
N LEU A 36 -2.38 3.22 7.23
CA LEU A 36 -3.73 3.45 6.73
C LEU A 36 -4.40 2.16 6.21
N LEU A 37 -3.63 1.27 5.57
CA LEU A 37 -4.11 -0.01 5.08
C LEU A 37 -4.49 -0.93 6.25
N GLU A 38 -3.59 -1.15 7.19
CA GLU A 38 -3.82 -1.97 8.40
C GLU A 38 -5.08 -1.52 9.15
N ARG A 39 -5.20 -0.21 9.37
CA ARG A 39 -6.39 0.35 10.02
C ARG A 39 -7.67 0.08 9.22
N SER A 40 -7.61 0.18 7.89
CA SER A 40 -8.78 -0.06 7.04
C SER A 40 -9.21 -1.52 7.08
N VAL A 41 -8.26 -2.45 7.12
CA VAL A 41 -8.49 -3.89 7.31
C VAL A 41 -9.07 -4.17 8.70
N ALA A 42 -8.47 -3.63 9.76
CA ALA A 42 -8.96 -3.79 11.14
C ALA A 42 -10.39 -3.26 11.32
N MET A 43 -10.76 -2.21 10.60
CA MET A 43 -12.11 -1.63 10.60
C MET A 43 -13.07 -2.31 9.61
N LYS A 44 -12.63 -3.34 8.89
CA LYS A 44 -13.40 -4.05 7.84
C LYS A 44 -13.94 -3.12 6.74
N HIS A 45 -13.21 -2.04 6.45
CA HIS A 45 -13.56 -1.11 5.38
C HIS A 45 -13.03 -1.61 4.04
N ASP A 46 -13.59 -2.71 3.52
CA ASP A 46 -13.07 -3.47 2.39
C ASP A 46 -12.72 -2.63 1.14
N ARG A 47 -13.65 -1.78 0.67
CA ARG A 47 -13.40 -0.91 -0.50
C ARG A 47 -12.25 0.07 -0.25
N LEU A 48 -12.18 0.64 0.96
CA LEU A 48 -11.12 1.58 1.33
C LEU A 48 -9.78 0.84 1.52
N ALA A 49 -9.79 -0.37 2.07
CA ALA A 49 -8.60 -1.20 2.20
C ALA A 49 -7.99 -1.51 0.84
N ILE A 50 -8.81 -1.86 -0.16
CA ILE A 50 -8.34 -2.06 -1.54
C ILE A 50 -7.70 -0.77 -2.10
N GLN A 51 -8.33 0.40 -1.92
CA GLN A 51 -7.74 1.68 -2.35
C GLN A 51 -6.39 1.97 -1.66
N ARG A 52 -6.29 1.66 -0.36
CA ARG A 52 -5.05 1.85 0.41
C ARG A 52 -3.96 0.85 0.05
N LEU A 53 -4.33 -0.36 -0.36
CA LEU A 53 -3.39 -1.32 -0.92
C LEU A 53 -2.78 -0.78 -2.22
N LEU A 54 -3.60 -0.24 -3.13
CA LEU A 54 -3.10 0.37 -4.36
C LEU A 54 -2.16 1.57 -4.09
N ASP A 55 -2.50 2.41 -3.10
CA ASP A 55 -1.60 3.48 -2.65
C ASP A 55 -0.26 2.92 -2.13
N ALA A 56 -0.28 1.86 -1.32
CA ALA A 56 0.91 1.23 -0.77
C ALA A 56 1.79 0.60 -1.87
N VAL A 57 1.17 -0.06 -2.85
CA VAL A 57 1.87 -0.63 -4.02
C VAL A 57 2.51 0.47 -4.87
N ARG A 58 1.80 1.56 -5.14
CA ARG A 58 2.34 2.71 -5.90
C ARG A 58 3.57 3.30 -5.21
N LEU A 59 3.57 3.35 -3.88
CA LEU A 59 4.69 3.86 -3.08
C LEU A 59 5.76 2.80 -2.80
N GLU A 60 5.60 1.58 -3.32
CA GLU A 60 6.50 0.45 -3.09
C GLU A 60 6.71 0.14 -1.60
N ALA A 61 5.65 0.28 -0.81
CA ALA A 61 5.66 -0.10 0.59
C ALA A 61 5.67 -1.63 0.73
N PRO A 62 6.41 -2.18 1.72
CA PRO A 62 6.43 -3.62 1.98
C PRO A 62 5.11 -4.06 2.63
N VAL A 63 4.17 -4.52 1.81
CA VAL A 63 2.85 -4.97 2.29
C VAL A 63 2.90 -6.44 2.70
N GLU A 64 2.51 -6.71 3.94
CA GLU A 64 2.43 -8.07 4.49
C GLU A 64 1.46 -8.99 3.72
N PRO A 65 1.77 -10.29 3.58
CA PRO A 65 0.93 -11.26 2.87
C PRO A 65 -0.52 -11.33 3.35
N ALA A 66 -0.77 -11.12 4.64
CA ALA A 66 -2.12 -11.13 5.21
C ALA A 66 -2.99 -9.97 4.71
N LEU A 67 -2.40 -8.79 4.52
CA LEU A 67 -3.11 -7.61 4.01
C LEU A 67 -3.47 -7.78 2.52
N TRP A 68 -2.57 -8.42 1.75
CA TRP A 68 -2.86 -8.85 0.38
C TRP A 68 -4.04 -9.81 0.33
N ALA A 69 -3.99 -10.89 1.11
CA ALA A 69 -5.06 -11.89 1.14
C ALA A 69 -6.43 -11.29 1.52
N HIS A 70 -6.47 -10.37 2.49
CA HIS A 70 -7.70 -9.65 2.84
C HIS A 70 -8.27 -8.87 1.65
N CYS A 71 -7.42 -8.11 0.96
CA CYS A 71 -7.86 -7.27 -0.16
C CYS A 71 -8.24 -8.09 -1.39
N GLU A 72 -7.54 -9.19 -1.67
CA GLU A 72 -7.90 -10.16 -2.71
C GLU A 72 -9.29 -10.76 -2.44
N ALA A 73 -9.54 -11.21 -1.21
CA ALA A 73 -10.84 -11.74 -0.81
C ALA A 73 -11.95 -10.67 -0.87
N ALA A 74 -11.64 -9.42 -0.47
CA ALA A 74 -12.57 -8.30 -0.59
C ALA A 74 -12.91 -7.97 -2.05
N ALA A 75 -11.93 -7.96 -2.95
CA ALA A 75 -12.12 -7.72 -4.38
C ALA A 75 -12.94 -8.83 -5.05
N ALA A 76 -12.90 -10.06 -4.52
CA ALA A 76 -13.70 -11.17 -5.05
C ALA A 76 -15.18 -11.02 -4.71
N ARG A 77 -15.50 -10.42 -3.57
CA ARG A 77 -16.88 -10.23 -3.07
C ARG A 77 -17.52 -8.94 -3.55
N LEU A 78 -16.75 -7.87 -3.67
CA LEU A 78 -17.30 -6.54 -3.94
C LEU A 78 -17.44 -6.27 -5.44
N PRO A 79 -18.56 -5.67 -5.89
CA PRO A 79 -18.62 -5.11 -7.22
C PRO A 79 -17.70 -3.89 -7.31
N GLY A 80 -16.86 -3.86 -8.34
CA GLY A 80 -15.94 -2.76 -8.57
C GLY A 80 -14.98 -3.01 -9.74
N PRO A 81 -14.19 -1.98 -10.10
CA PRO A 81 -13.22 -2.07 -11.20
C PRO A 81 -12.00 -2.93 -10.83
N VAL A 82 -11.74 -3.14 -9.53
CA VAL A 82 -10.61 -3.93 -9.04
C VAL A 82 -11.01 -5.39 -8.93
N ARG A 83 -10.36 -6.24 -9.72
CA ARG A 83 -10.54 -7.70 -9.69
C ARG A 83 -9.43 -8.38 -8.86
N PRO A 84 -9.70 -9.53 -8.22
CA PRO A 84 -8.69 -10.29 -7.46
C PRO A 84 -7.44 -10.62 -8.28
N GLN A 85 -7.60 -11.00 -9.55
CA GLN A 85 -6.50 -11.36 -10.45
C GLN A 85 -5.54 -10.18 -10.67
N MET A 86 -6.08 -8.96 -10.72
CA MET A 86 -5.26 -7.75 -10.82
C MET A 86 -4.42 -7.54 -9.56
N LEU A 87 -4.98 -7.79 -8.37
CA LEU A 87 -4.24 -7.68 -7.11
C LEU A 87 -3.16 -8.76 -7.00
N GLN A 88 -3.44 -9.99 -7.43
CA GLN A 88 -2.45 -11.08 -7.47
C GLN A 88 -1.27 -10.75 -8.40
N LEU A 89 -1.56 -10.18 -9.58
CA LEU A 89 -0.53 -9.72 -10.50
C LEU A 89 0.33 -8.61 -9.87
N LEU A 90 -0.28 -7.60 -9.23
CA LEU A 90 0.45 -6.54 -8.55
C LEU A 90 1.32 -7.08 -7.41
N ARG A 91 0.82 -8.03 -6.62
CA ARG A 91 1.59 -8.70 -5.56
C ARG A 91 2.83 -9.37 -6.11
N HIS A 92 2.71 -10.10 -7.23
CA HIS A 92 3.86 -10.75 -7.85
C HIS A 92 4.89 -9.72 -8.33
N GLN A 93 4.45 -8.65 -8.98
CA GLN A 93 5.35 -7.56 -9.42
C GLN A 93 6.05 -6.88 -8.24
N SER A 94 5.34 -6.60 -7.15
CA SER A 94 5.94 -6.03 -5.94
C SER A 94 7.01 -6.96 -5.33
N ALA A 95 6.76 -8.26 -5.29
CA ALA A 95 7.74 -9.24 -4.82
C ALA A 95 9.00 -9.30 -5.72
N GLN A 96 8.82 -9.25 -7.04
CA GLN A 96 9.94 -9.19 -7.99
C GLN A 96 10.76 -7.91 -7.83
N ARG A 97 10.12 -6.75 -7.59
CA ARG A 97 10.86 -5.50 -7.37
C ARG A 97 11.70 -5.53 -6.09
N ALA A 98 11.18 -6.12 -5.02
CA ALA A 98 11.91 -6.30 -3.77
C ALA A 98 13.17 -7.18 -3.96
N SER A 99 13.10 -8.22 -4.80
CA SER A 99 14.25 -9.07 -5.10
C SER A 99 15.28 -8.39 -6.02
N HIS A 100 14.84 -7.55 -6.98
CA HIS A 100 15.75 -6.84 -7.88
C HIS A 100 16.47 -5.65 -7.21
N GLY A 101 15.80 -4.94 -6.30
CA GLY A 101 16.42 -3.84 -5.54
C GLY A 101 17.55 -4.30 -4.61
N SER A 102 17.51 -5.56 -4.17
CA SER A 102 18.57 -6.17 -3.34
C SER A 102 19.84 -6.51 -4.14
N HIS A 103 19.77 -6.58 -5.47
CA HIS A 103 20.87 -7.05 -6.32
C HIS A 103 21.77 -5.93 -6.86
N VAL A 104 21.38 -4.66 -6.68
CA VAL A 104 22.09 -3.47 -7.20
C VAL A 104 22.97 -2.78 -6.14
N ALA A 105 22.87 -3.17 -4.86
CA ALA A 105 23.62 -2.55 -3.76
C ALA A 105 25.05 -3.11 -3.55
N ASP A 106 25.54 -3.96 -4.46
CA ASP A 106 26.84 -4.64 -4.32
C ASP A 106 27.66 -4.50 -5.62
N ARG A 107 28.01 -3.26 -6.01
CA ARG A 107 29.05 -2.91 -6.98
C ARG A 107 29.67 -1.56 -6.71
#